data_AF-A0A412X7Y6-F1
#
_entry.id   AF-A0A412X7Y6-F1
#
_cell.length_a   1.000
_cell.length_b   1.000
_cell.length_c   1.000
_cell.angle_alpha   90.00
_cell.angle_beta   90.00
_cell.angle_gamma   90.00
#
_symmetry.space_group_name_H-M   'P 1'
#
loop_
_entity.id
_entity.type
_entity.pdbx_description
1 polymer ?
#
loop_
_entity_poly.entity_id
_entity_poly.type
_entity_poly.pdbx_seq_one_letter_code
_entity_poly.pdbx_strand_id
1 'polypeptide(L)'
;MAFEKDLSVAETGIGGLMVVDLAVHGDSRGWFKENWQRAKMTALGIPDLRVVQNNISYNDKKGVTRGIHAEPWDKFISVACGSVFGAWVDLREGSSTYGKVFTCTLDPSKAIYVPRGVGNSFQALEDGTAYTYLVDAHWSLELKKTYTFVNLADPELAIEWPIPLDEATVSEADLNHPMLRDVVPMAPKRTLVTGCDGQLGHAVRALAEERGVAKDFDFCDIDTFDMSDPDAYAQYDWSLYGTVINCGAYTAVDKAETPEGRVIAWKANATGPALLARTCAGHGITLVHVSSDYVFDGTAEVHDEEEPLSPLSVYGQTKAAGDIAVAGCPRHYIMR
;
A
#
# COMPACT_ATOMS: atom_id res chain seq x y z
N MET A 1 -11.91 -21.42 24.38
CA MET A 1 -12.17 -20.28 23.50
C MET A 1 -13.33 -19.50 24.08
N ALA A 2 -13.21 -18.18 24.24
CA ALA A 2 -14.34 -17.33 24.59
C ALA A 2 -15.11 -17.05 23.30
N PHE A 3 -16.21 -17.78 23.09
CA PHE A 3 -17.20 -17.41 22.07
C PHE A 3 -17.91 -16.15 22.60
N GLU A 4 -18.23 -15.17 21.74
CA GLU A 4 -18.86 -13.87 22.09
C GLU A 4 -17.92 -12.73 22.54
N LYS A 5 -16.80 -12.52 21.84
CA LYS A 5 -16.11 -11.21 21.90
C LYS A 5 -16.72 -10.24 20.90
N ASP A 6 -16.76 -8.95 21.27
CA ASP A 6 -17.04 -7.89 20.31
C ASP A 6 -15.86 -7.68 19.36
N LEU A 7 -16.17 -7.31 18.11
CA LEU A 7 -15.17 -6.94 17.13
C LEU A 7 -14.46 -5.67 17.60
N SER A 8 -13.15 -5.73 17.81
CA SER A 8 -12.35 -4.58 18.24
C SER A 8 -10.94 -4.61 17.64
N VAL A 9 -10.30 -3.43 17.60
CA VAL A 9 -8.96 -3.24 17.06
C VAL A 9 -8.09 -2.57 18.11
N ALA A 10 -6.86 -3.06 18.28
CA ALA A 10 -5.88 -2.52 19.20
C ALA A 10 -4.52 -2.32 18.51
N GLU A 11 -3.86 -1.21 18.82
CA GLU A 11 -2.49 -0.94 18.37
C GLU A 11 -1.47 -1.78 19.14
N THR A 12 -0.36 -2.10 18.46
CA THR A 12 0.70 -2.98 18.99
C THR A 12 1.97 -2.21 19.39
N GLY A 13 1.99 -0.89 19.14
CA GLY A 13 3.16 -0.05 19.28
C GLY A 13 4.20 -0.23 18.17
N ILE A 14 3.94 -1.02 17.12
CA ILE A 14 4.62 -0.95 15.82
C ILE A 14 3.67 -0.19 14.88
N GLY A 15 4.15 0.88 14.25
CA GLY A 15 3.29 1.79 13.48
C GLY A 15 2.49 1.06 12.39
N GLY A 16 1.15 1.08 12.50
CA GLY A 16 0.22 0.45 11.56
C GLY A 16 -0.04 -1.05 11.78
N LEU A 17 0.71 -1.73 12.66
CA LEU A 17 0.44 -3.13 13.02
C LEU A 17 -0.69 -3.16 14.05
N MET A 18 -1.78 -3.85 13.73
CA MET A 18 -3.01 -3.82 14.52
C MET A 18 -3.51 -5.23 14.83
N VAL A 19 -3.82 -5.51 16.08
CA VAL A 19 -4.49 -6.75 16.50
C VAL A 19 -5.99 -6.56 16.43
N VAL A 20 -6.68 -7.61 15.95
CA VAL A 20 -8.13 -7.62 15.78
C VAL A 20 -8.71 -8.77 16.58
N ASP A 21 -9.50 -8.47 17.61
CA ASP A 21 -10.36 -9.46 18.24
C ASP A 21 -11.60 -9.64 17.35
N LEU A 22 -11.82 -10.86 16.86
CA LEU A 22 -12.94 -11.21 15.98
C LEU A 22 -14.14 -11.72 16.79
N ALA A 23 -15.33 -11.34 16.37
CA ALA A 23 -16.57 -11.95 16.86
C ALA A 23 -16.70 -13.38 16.31
N VAL A 24 -16.61 -14.37 17.20
CA VAL A 24 -16.81 -15.79 16.89
C VAL A 24 -18.05 -16.29 17.61
N HIS A 25 -19.00 -16.79 16.83
CA HIS A 25 -20.28 -17.30 17.30
C HIS A 25 -20.26 -18.82 17.25
N GLY A 26 -20.30 -19.46 18.42
CA GLY A 26 -20.32 -20.92 18.55
C GLY A 26 -21.75 -21.45 18.74
N ASP A 27 -22.01 -22.65 18.23
CA ASP A 27 -23.19 -23.45 18.56
C ASP A 27 -22.84 -24.95 18.56
N SER A 28 -23.85 -25.83 18.71
CA SER A 28 -23.63 -27.28 18.77
C SER A 28 -23.02 -27.89 17.50
N ARG A 29 -22.98 -27.16 16.38
CA ARG A 29 -22.46 -27.59 15.08
C ARG A 29 -21.01 -27.18 14.86
N GLY A 30 -20.49 -26.24 15.65
CA GLY A 30 -19.17 -25.64 15.45
C GLY A 30 -19.21 -24.14 15.73
N TRP A 31 -18.49 -23.35 14.93
CA TRP A 31 -18.47 -21.90 15.06
C TRP A 31 -18.46 -21.19 13.71
N PHE A 32 -18.89 -19.94 13.71
CA PHE A 32 -18.90 -19.05 12.57
C PHE A 32 -18.20 -17.73 12.94
N LYS A 33 -17.49 -17.13 11.98
CA LYS A 33 -16.93 -15.78 12.10
C LYS A 33 -16.96 -15.06 10.76
N GLU A 34 -17.17 -13.76 10.80
CA GLU A 34 -16.83 -12.90 9.67
C GLU A 34 -15.33 -12.62 9.71
N ASN A 35 -14.53 -13.45 9.04
CA ASN A 35 -13.07 -13.35 9.12
C ASN A 35 -12.54 -12.01 8.57
N TRP A 36 -13.16 -11.50 7.52
CA TRP A 36 -12.93 -10.17 6.97
C TRP A 36 -14.25 -9.57 6.48
N GLN A 37 -14.62 -8.43 7.04
CA GLN A 37 -15.77 -7.64 6.60
C GLN A 37 -15.28 -6.21 6.39
N ARG A 38 -15.04 -5.85 5.12
CA ARG A 38 -14.36 -4.60 4.74
C ARG A 38 -14.93 -3.36 5.43
N ALA A 39 -16.26 -3.17 5.40
CA ALA A 39 -16.89 -1.98 5.99
C ALA A 39 -16.74 -1.90 7.51
N LYS A 40 -16.82 -3.03 8.22
CA LYS A 40 -16.61 -3.08 9.68
C LYS A 40 -15.15 -2.83 10.03
N MET A 41 -14.23 -3.42 9.28
CA MET A 41 -12.79 -3.29 9.52
C MET A 41 -12.31 -1.85 9.26
N THR A 42 -12.72 -1.24 8.15
CA THR A 42 -12.35 0.15 7.84
C THR A 42 -13.00 1.16 8.77
N ALA A 43 -14.24 0.92 9.23
CA ALA A 43 -14.87 1.75 10.25
C ALA A 43 -14.14 1.70 11.61
N LEU A 44 -13.37 0.64 11.87
CA LEU A 44 -12.53 0.50 13.06
C LEU A 44 -11.09 1.00 12.85
N GLY A 45 -10.80 1.63 11.71
CA GLY A 45 -9.50 2.25 11.42
C GLY A 45 -8.46 1.32 10.77
N ILE A 46 -8.82 0.07 10.44
CA ILE A 46 -7.94 -0.77 9.62
C ILE A 46 -7.87 -0.17 8.21
N PRO A 47 -6.68 0.02 7.62
CA PRO A 47 -6.56 0.47 6.25
C PRO A 47 -7.37 -0.40 5.29
N ASP A 48 -7.89 0.22 4.24
CA ASP A 48 -8.74 -0.46 3.27
C ASP A 48 -7.95 -1.48 2.44
N LEU A 49 -7.88 -2.72 2.95
CA LEU A 49 -7.23 -3.84 2.30
C LEU A 49 -8.07 -4.28 1.09
N ARG A 50 -7.67 -3.82 -0.11
CA ARG A 50 -8.26 -4.26 -1.38
C ARG A 50 -7.76 -5.65 -1.71
N VAL A 51 -8.38 -6.66 -1.09
CA VAL A 51 -7.97 -8.06 -1.20
C VAL A 51 -7.97 -8.50 -2.66
N VAL A 52 -6.80 -8.93 -3.15
CA VAL A 52 -6.63 -9.50 -4.50
C VAL A 52 -6.22 -10.97 -4.45
N GLN A 53 -5.79 -11.46 -3.30
CA GLN A 53 -5.33 -12.84 -3.12
C GLN A 53 -5.62 -13.31 -1.69
N ASN A 54 -6.05 -14.57 -1.58
CA ASN A 54 -6.24 -15.29 -0.31
C ASN A 54 -5.33 -16.51 -0.31
N ASN A 55 -4.55 -16.67 0.75
CA ASN A 55 -3.60 -17.74 0.92
C ASN A 55 -3.94 -18.55 2.17
N ILE A 56 -3.64 -19.84 2.10
CA ILE A 56 -3.79 -20.77 3.23
C ILE A 56 -2.53 -21.62 3.30
N SER A 57 -1.94 -21.72 4.48
CA SER A 57 -0.91 -22.72 4.79
C SER A 57 -1.43 -23.66 5.87
N TYR A 58 -1.52 -24.94 5.54
CA TYR A 58 -1.80 -26.00 6.48
C TYR A 58 -0.49 -26.49 7.13
N ASN A 59 -0.46 -26.55 8.45
CA ASN A 59 0.70 -26.99 9.21
C ASN A 59 0.31 -28.28 9.93
N ASP A 60 0.83 -29.40 9.41
CA ASP A 60 0.46 -30.74 9.87
C ASP A 60 0.86 -31.00 11.32
N LYS A 61 2.03 -30.51 11.73
CA LYS A 61 2.60 -30.72 13.06
C LYS A 61 2.78 -29.42 13.84
N LYS A 62 2.60 -29.50 15.15
CA LYS A 62 3.06 -28.52 16.13
C LYS A 62 4.56 -28.26 15.97
N GLY A 63 4.98 -27.01 16.16
CA GLY A 63 6.38 -26.60 16.05
C GLY A 63 6.82 -26.20 14.64
N VAL A 64 5.97 -26.36 13.61
CA VAL A 64 6.24 -25.74 12.30
C VAL A 64 6.34 -24.23 12.47
N THR A 65 7.50 -23.68 12.15
CA THR A 65 7.82 -22.26 12.34
C THR A 65 8.26 -21.67 11.00
N ARG A 66 7.69 -20.51 10.63
CA ARG A 66 7.94 -19.82 9.37
C ARG A 66 8.22 -18.35 9.62
N GLY A 67 9.16 -17.77 8.89
CA GLY A 67 9.49 -16.35 8.97
C GLY A 67 10.99 -16.07 9.16
N ILE A 68 11.39 -14.84 9.43
CA ILE A 68 10.56 -13.62 9.51
C ILE A 68 10.58 -12.89 8.17
N HIS A 69 9.40 -12.71 7.57
CA HIS A 69 9.28 -12.25 6.17
C HIS A 69 8.54 -10.91 6.09
N ALA A 70 9.24 -9.85 5.70
CA ALA A 70 8.65 -8.55 5.35
C ALA A 70 8.45 -8.47 3.84
N GLU A 71 7.20 -8.44 3.43
CA GLU A 71 6.78 -8.49 2.02
C GLU A 71 6.29 -7.10 1.56
N PRO A 72 6.27 -6.82 0.24
CA PRO A 72 5.96 -5.51 -0.32
C PRO A 72 4.44 -5.19 -0.36
N TRP A 73 3.64 -5.88 0.47
CA TRP A 73 2.19 -5.74 0.55
C TRP A 73 1.70 -5.86 1.98
N ASP A 74 0.47 -5.40 2.19
CA ASP A 74 -0.21 -5.53 3.46
C ASP A 74 -0.82 -6.93 3.60
N LYS A 75 -0.97 -7.40 4.85
CA LYS A 75 -1.59 -8.68 5.17
C LYS A 75 -2.69 -8.51 6.19
N PHE A 76 -3.77 -9.26 6.02
CA PHE A 76 -4.69 -9.57 7.11
C PHE A 76 -4.63 -11.06 7.40
N ILE A 77 -4.13 -11.41 8.58
CA ILE A 77 -3.83 -12.78 8.97
C ILE A 77 -4.81 -13.25 10.03
N SER A 78 -5.32 -14.47 9.90
CA SER A 78 -6.09 -15.16 10.93
C SER A 78 -5.84 -16.67 10.90
N VAL A 79 -6.49 -17.39 11.80
CA VAL A 79 -6.44 -18.85 11.89
C VAL A 79 -7.83 -19.43 11.60
N ALA A 80 -7.90 -20.45 10.75
CA ALA A 80 -9.12 -21.17 10.44
C ALA A 80 -9.34 -22.35 11.41
N CYS A 81 -8.28 -22.98 11.92
CA CYS A 81 -8.34 -23.97 13.01
C CYS A 81 -6.97 -24.12 13.69
N GLY A 82 -6.96 -24.57 14.95
CA GLY A 82 -5.76 -24.63 15.79
C GLY A 82 -5.36 -23.25 16.32
N SER A 83 -4.07 -23.08 16.64
CA SER A 83 -3.53 -21.81 17.09
C SER A 83 -2.05 -21.65 16.70
N VAL A 84 -1.62 -20.39 16.57
CA VAL A 84 -0.22 -20.03 16.30
C VAL A 84 0.27 -19.00 17.30
N PHE A 85 1.54 -19.08 17.66
CA PHE A 85 2.26 -17.93 18.22
C PHE A 85 2.80 -17.12 17.06
N GLY A 86 2.37 -15.87 16.93
CA GLY A 86 2.89 -14.95 15.93
C GLY A 86 3.93 -14.00 16.53
N ALA A 87 4.95 -13.69 15.75
CA ALA A 87 5.91 -12.64 16.05
C ALA A 87 6.03 -11.71 14.83
N TRP A 88 6.05 -10.41 15.09
CA TRP A 88 6.13 -9.38 14.06
C TRP A 88 7.24 -8.40 14.40
N VAL A 89 8.01 -8.03 13.37
CA VAL A 89 9.21 -7.21 13.52
C VAL A 89 9.13 -6.04 12.57
N ASP A 90 9.32 -4.82 13.05
CA ASP A 90 9.39 -3.68 12.14
C ASP A 90 10.73 -3.67 11.39
N LEU A 91 10.70 -3.88 10.07
CA LEU A 91 11.89 -3.92 9.21
C LEU A 91 11.93 -2.77 8.21
N ARG A 92 11.19 -1.68 8.47
CA ARG A 92 11.07 -0.53 7.56
C ARG A 92 12.21 0.47 7.75
N GLU A 93 12.80 0.90 6.64
CA GLU A 93 13.81 1.95 6.64
C GLU A 93 13.28 3.23 7.31
N GLY A 94 14.08 3.82 8.21
CA GLY A 94 13.74 5.08 8.89
C GLY A 94 12.61 5.00 9.92
N SER A 95 12.06 3.81 10.19
CA SER A 95 11.04 3.65 11.23
C SER A 95 11.60 3.93 12.62
N SER A 96 10.90 4.76 13.40
CA SER A 96 11.21 4.99 14.82
C SER A 96 11.10 3.71 15.67
N THR A 97 10.42 2.68 15.15
CA THR A 97 10.27 1.37 15.80
C THR A 97 11.03 0.27 15.09
N TYR A 98 12.01 0.57 14.23
CA TYR A 98 12.83 -0.45 13.56
C TYR A 98 13.43 -1.47 14.55
N GLY A 99 13.32 -2.76 14.24
CA GLY A 99 13.75 -3.86 15.09
C GLY A 99 12.81 -4.17 16.26
N LYS A 100 11.77 -3.36 16.51
CA LYS A 100 10.80 -3.64 17.57
C LYS A 100 10.01 -4.91 17.24
N VAL A 101 9.85 -5.75 18.26
CA VAL A 101 9.09 -6.98 18.22
C VAL A 101 7.72 -6.79 18.86
N PHE A 102 6.68 -7.33 18.24
CA PHE A 102 5.39 -7.58 18.85
C PHE A 102 5.07 -9.07 18.75
N THR A 103 4.51 -9.68 19.80
CA THR A 103 4.11 -11.09 19.80
C THR A 103 2.69 -11.25 20.33
N CYS A 104 1.95 -12.20 19.78
CA CYS A 104 0.68 -12.65 20.36
C CYS A 104 0.28 -14.02 19.82
N THR A 105 -0.56 -14.73 20.58
CA THR A 105 -1.21 -15.96 20.09
C THR A 105 -2.43 -15.60 19.25
N LEU A 106 -2.51 -16.16 18.05
CA LEU A 106 -3.69 -16.13 17.19
C LEU A 106 -4.41 -17.48 17.24
N ASP A 107 -5.71 -17.43 17.47
CA ASP A 107 -6.66 -18.53 17.33
C ASP A 107 -7.80 -18.06 16.41
N PRO A 108 -8.87 -18.85 16.16
CA PRO A 108 -9.96 -18.40 15.30
C PRO A 108 -10.63 -17.08 15.73
N SER A 109 -10.51 -16.68 17.00
CA SER A 109 -11.06 -15.44 17.56
C SER A 109 -10.13 -14.23 17.45
N LYS A 110 -8.95 -14.38 16.87
CA LYS A 110 -8.00 -13.28 16.70
C LYS A 110 -7.43 -13.23 15.29
N ALA A 111 -7.19 -12.01 14.84
CA ALA A 111 -6.51 -11.71 13.60
C ALA A 111 -5.49 -10.59 13.83
N ILE A 112 -4.67 -10.33 12.82
CA ILE A 112 -3.73 -9.22 12.82
C ILE A 112 -3.66 -8.61 11.42
N TYR A 113 -3.68 -7.29 11.36
CA TYR A 113 -3.34 -6.54 10.16
C TYR A 113 -1.86 -6.15 10.23
N VAL A 114 -1.09 -6.56 9.22
CA VAL A 114 0.36 -6.38 9.12
C VAL A 114 0.65 -5.47 7.93
N PRO A 115 1.14 -4.25 8.14
CA PRO A 115 1.47 -3.36 7.05
C PRO A 115 2.74 -3.82 6.32
N ARG A 116 2.87 -3.45 5.04
CA ARG A 116 4.07 -3.62 4.22
C ARG A 116 5.33 -3.28 5.00
N GLY A 117 6.34 -4.16 4.90
CA GLY A 117 7.64 -3.96 5.54
C GLY A 117 7.70 -4.36 7.02
N VAL A 118 6.57 -4.71 7.66
CA VAL A 118 6.60 -5.41 8.93
C VAL A 118 6.79 -6.90 8.65
N GLY A 119 7.87 -7.46 9.19
CA GLY A 119 8.23 -8.86 9.09
C GLY A 119 7.20 -9.71 9.84
N ASN A 120 6.64 -10.70 9.15
CA ASN A 120 5.67 -11.64 9.71
C ASN A 120 6.30 -13.01 9.93
N SER A 121 6.06 -13.60 11.11
CA SER A 121 6.41 -14.97 11.41
C SER A 121 5.38 -15.62 12.33
N PHE A 122 5.36 -16.96 12.32
CA PHE A 122 4.54 -17.71 13.26
C PHE A 122 5.13 -19.09 13.55
N GLN A 123 4.75 -19.64 14.70
CA GLN A 123 4.98 -21.01 15.13
C GLN A 123 3.64 -21.68 15.43
N ALA A 124 3.35 -22.80 14.77
CA ALA A 124 2.15 -23.60 15.03
C ALA A 124 2.20 -24.23 16.43
N LEU A 125 1.16 -23.99 17.24
CA LEU A 125 1.09 -24.49 18.62
C LEU A 125 0.35 -25.82 18.74
N GLU A 126 -0.35 -26.21 17.68
CA GLU A 126 -1.17 -27.42 17.58
C GLU A 126 -0.95 -28.11 16.23
N ASP A 127 -1.12 -29.43 16.21
CA ASP A 127 -1.19 -30.20 14.97
C ASP A 127 -2.42 -29.78 14.15
N GLY A 128 -2.33 -29.89 12.83
CA GLY A 128 -3.44 -29.56 11.92
C GLY A 128 -3.87 -28.09 11.95
N THR A 129 -2.94 -27.17 12.21
CA THR A 129 -3.23 -25.72 12.25
C THR A 129 -3.34 -25.13 10.85
N ALA A 130 -4.47 -24.51 10.53
CA ALA A 130 -4.72 -23.83 9.25
C ALA A 130 -4.58 -22.31 9.40
N TYR A 131 -3.47 -21.76 8.92
CA TYR A 131 -3.17 -20.33 8.91
C TYR A 131 -3.64 -19.72 7.59
N THR A 132 -4.42 -18.64 7.63
CA THR A 132 -4.99 -17.98 6.46
C THR A 132 -4.63 -16.50 6.44
N TYR A 133 -4.34 -15.96 5.25
CA TYR A 133 -4.05 -14.55 5.12
C TYR A 133 -4.53 -13.98 3.78
N LEU A 134 -5.01 -12.75 3.84
CA LEU A 134 -5.43 -11.93 2.71
C LEU A 134 -4.33 -10.91 2.41
N VAL A 135 -4.09 -10.62 1.13
CA VAL A 135 -3.12 -9.60 0.70
C VAL A 135 -3.71 -8.68 -0.38
N ASP A 136 -3.15 -7.48 -0.51
CA ASP A 136 -3.57 -6.43 -1.45
C ASP A 136 -2.68 -6.30 -2.69
N ALA A 137 -1.68 -7.17 -2.86
CA ALA A 137 -0.90 -7.29 -4.09
C ALA A 137 -0.69 -8.75 -4.51
N HIS A 138 -0.49 -8.96 -5.81
CA HIS A 138 -0.24 -10.28 -6.37
C HIS A 138 1.17 -10.74 -6.07
N TRP A 139 1.30 -12.02 -5.71
CA TRP A 139 2.63 -12.64 -5.65
C TRP A 139 3.27 -12.72 -7.03
N SER A 140 4.55 -12.38 -7.11
CA SER A 140 5.39 -12.68 -8.27
C SER A 140 6.79 -13.08 -7.82
N LEU A 141 7.46 -13.90 -8.64
CA LEU A 141 8.84 -14.32 -8.36
C LEU A 141 9.82 -13.14 -8.36
N GLU A 142 9.54 -12.10 -9.17
CA GLU A 142 10.34 -10.88 -9.23
C GLU A 142 10.21 -10.05 -7.94
N LEU A 143 8.99 -9.93 -7.40
CA LEU A 143 8.77 -9.24 -6.13
C LEU A 143 9.47 -9.93 -4.96
N LYS A 144 9.73 -11.24 -5.02
CA LYS A 144 10.51 -11.93 -3.99
C LYS A 144 11.91 -11.32 -3.78
N LYS A 145 12.49 -10.69 -4.80
CA LYS A 145 13.80 -10.00 -4.72
C LYS A 145 13.73 -8.71 -3.89
N THR A 146 12.54 -8.15 -3.68
CA THR A 146 12.33 -6.94 -2.88
C THR A 146 11.91 -7.24 -1.44
N TYR A 147 11.87 -8.52 -1.06
CA TYR A 147 11.51 -8.91 0.30
C TYR A 147 12.68 -8.64 1.24
N THR A 148 12.33 -8.25 2.45
CA THR A 148 13.26 -8.17 3.56
C THR A 148 13.04 -9.38 4.47
N PHE A 149 14.12 -10.07 4.83
CA PHE A 149 14.08 -11.26 5.68
C PHE A 149 14.97 -11.04 6.90
N VAL A 150 14.56 -11.54 8.06
CA VAL A 150 15.42 -11.61 9.25
C VAL A 150 15.31 -12.99 9.89
N ASN A 151 16.43 -13.46 10.45
CA ASN A 151 16.55 -14.78 11.04
C ASN A 151 15.62 -14.93 12.27
N LEU A 152 14.98 -16.10 12.40
CA LEU A 152 14.12 -16.43 13.55
C LEU A 152 14.88 -16.46 14.88
N ALA A 153 16.17 -16.80 14.83
CA ALA A 153 17.06 -16.94 15.98
C ALA A 153 17.91 -15.70 16.25
N ASP A 154 17.56 -14.54 15.67
CA ASP A 154 18.32 -13.32 15.88
C ASP A 154 18.34 -12.91 17.36
N PRO A 155 19.53 -12.70 17.96
CA PRO A 155 19.65 -12.43 19.39
C PRO A 155 19.24 -10.99 19.77
N GLU A 156 19.24 -10.04 18.84
CA GLU A 156 18.81 -8.66 19.10
C GLU A 156 17.28 -8.57 19.17
N LEU A 157 16.58 -9.40 18.38
CA LEU A 157 15.12 -9.51 18.44
C LEU A 157 14.62 -10.23 19.70
N ALA A 158 15.42 -11.15 20.25
CA ALA A 158 15.14 -11.87 21.49
C ALA A 158 13.71 -12.44 21.59
N ILE A 159 13.19 -13.00 20.48
CA ILE A 159 11.83 -13.54 20.43
C ILE A 159 11.75 -14.81 21.28
N GLU A 160 10.88 -14.78 22.29
CA GLU A 160 10.59 -15.93 23.16
C GLU A 160 9.66 -16.93 22.45
N TRP A 161 10.22 -17.73 21.54
CA TRP A 161 9.50 -18.80 20.86
C TRP A 161 8.98 -19.85 21.85
N PRO A 162 7.66 -20.17 21.87
CA PRO A 162 7.09 -21.13 22.83
C PRO A 162 7.66 -22.55 22.75
N ILE A 163 8.09 -22.96 21.55
CA ILE A 163 8.83 -24.19 21.30
C ILE A 163 10.24 -23.77 20.85
N PRO A 164 11.30 -24.27 21.51
CA PRO A 164 12.68 -24.00 21.12
C PRO A 164 12.92 -24.22 19.63
N LEU A 165 13.68 -23.33 18.97
CA LEU A 165 13.88 -23.39 17.52
C LEU A 165 14.66 -24.62 17.05
N ASP A 166 15.45 -25.24 17.92
CA ASP A 166 16.15 -26.52 17.68
C ASP A 166 15.21 -27.75 17.76
N GLU A 167 14.04 -27.59 18.38
CA GLU A 167 12.95 -28.57 18.38
C GLU A 167 11.87 -28.26 17.33
N ALA A 168 11.91 -27.06 16.73
CA ALA A 168 10.96 -26.60 15.72
C ALA A 168 11.24 -27.17 14.33
N THR A 169 10.20 -27.27 13.51
CA THR A 169 10.36 -27.57 12.08
C THR A 169 10.47 -26.26 11.31
N VAL A 170 11.69 -25.94 10.85
CA VAL A 170 12.03 -24.70 10.14
C VAL A 170 12.51 -25.04 8.73
N SER A 171 12.22 -24.18 7.74
CA SER A 171 12.72 -24.38 6.38
C SER A 171 14.23 -24.07 6.28
N GLU A 172 14.93 -24.69 5.34
CA GLU A 172 16.35 -24.39 5.09
C GLU A 172 16.58 -22.91 4.75
N ALA A 173 15.64 -22.28 4.03
CA ALA A 173 15.72 -20.85 3.72
C ALA A 173 15.65 -19.99 4.99
N ASP A 174 14.70 -20.28 5.88
CA ASP A 174 14.49 -19.51 7.11
C ASP A 174 15.67 -19.63 8.08
N LEU A 175 16.33 -20.79 8.12
CA LEU A 175 17.55 -21.01 8.92
C LEU A 175 18.71 -20.12 8.47
N ASN A 176 18.77 -19.77 7.19
CA ASN A 176 19.89 -19.06 6.57
C ASN A 176 19.59 -17.58 6.28
N HIS A 177 18.47 -17.03 6.77
CA HIS A 177 18.20 -15.60 6.68
C HIS A 177 19.22 -14.78 7.48
N PRO A 178 19.48 -13.52 7.07
CA PRO A 178 20.45 -12.67 7.74
C PRO A 178 20.01 -12.28 9.15
N MET A 179 20.98 -12.00 10.01
CA MET A 179 20.75 -11.38 11.32
C MET A 179 20.36 -9.91 11.15
N LEU A 180 19.65 -9.33 12.10
CA LEU A 180 19.05 -7.99 12.05
C LEU A 180 20.06 -6.91 11.65
N ARG A 181 21.28 -6.98 12.19
CA ARG A 181 22.38 -6.06 11.86
C ARG A 181 22.80 -6.09 10.38
N ASP A 182 22.57 -7.21 9.71
CA ASP A 182 22.95 -7.48 8.32
C ASP A 182 21.73 -7.38 7.37
N VAL A 183 20.54 -7.05 7.90
CA VAL A 183 19.31 -6.85 7.12
C VAL A 183 19.40 -5.56 6.32
N VAL A 184 19.05 -5.63 5.04
CA VAL A 184 18.71 -4.43 4.25
C VAL A 184 17.25 -4.07 4.54
N PRO A 185 16.97 -2.93 5.19
CA PRO A 185 15.61 -2.54 5.54
C PRO A 185 14.71 -2.40 4.31
N MET A 186 13.40 -2.64 4.50
CA MET A 186 12.41 -2.40 3.46
C MET A 186 12.31 -0.89 3.19
N ALA A 187 12.71 -0.50 1.98
CA ALA A 187 12.63 0.90 1.53
C ALA A 187 11.17 1.40 1.49
N PRO A 188 10.95 2.72 1.66
CA PRO A 188 9.63 3.31 1.48
C PRO A 188 9.13 3.09 0.04
N LYS A 189 7.81 3.25 -0.17
CA LYS A 189 7.27 3.32 -1.53
C LYS A 189 7.75 4.62 -2.18
N ARG A 190 8.04 4.57 -3.49
CA ARG A 190 8.55 5.70 -4.27
C ARG A 190 7.44 6.69 -4.62
N THR A 191 7.84 7.90 -5.01
CA THR A 191 6.96 8.92 -5.60
C THR A 191 7.32 9.12 -7.07
N LEU A 192 6.35 8.96 -7.97
CA LEU A 192 6.53 9.28 -9.39
C LEU A 192 6.12 10.73 -9.65
N VAL A 193 6.93 11.49 -10.39
CA VAL A 193 6.63 12.87 -10.80
C VAL A 193 6.64 12.92 -12.33
N THR A 194 5.48 13.23 -12.93
CA THR A 194 5.36 13.43 -14.39
C THR A 194 5.54 14.90 -14.76
N GLY A 195 5.95 15.19 -16.00
CA GLY A 195 6.20 16.57 -16.46
C GLY A 195 7.36 17.22 -15.72
N CYS A 196 8.41 16.45 -15.45
CA CYS A 196 9.51 16.88 -14.58
C CYS A 196 10.39 18.01 -15.15
N ASP A 197 10.33 18.25 -16.46
CA ASP A 197 11.05 19.33 -17.15
C ASP A 197 10.20 20.60 -17.28
N GLY A 198 8.94 20.56 -16.81
CA GLY A 198 8.12 21.74 -16.61
C GLY A 198 8.55 22.54 -15.38
N GLN A 199 8.06 23.79 -15.28
CA GLN A 199 8.39 24.69 -14.14
C GLN A 199 8.06 24.05 -12.78
N LEU A 200 6.86 23.45 -12.65
CA LEU A 200 6.45 22.78 -11.44
C LEU A 200 7.27 21.51 -11.17
N GLY A 201 7.57 20.72 -12.20
CA GLY A 201 8.42 19.54 -12.11
C GLY A 201 9.80 19.84 -11.55
N HIS A 202 10.45 20.91 -12.05
CA HIS A 202 11.72 21.40 -11.53
C HIS A 202 11.62 21.85 -10.06
N ALA A 203 10.55 22.56 -9.69
CA ALA A 203 10.35 22.99 -8.31
C ALA A 203 10.16 21.81 -7.35
N VAL A 204 9.39 20.78 -7.75
CA VAL A 204 9.22 19.54 -6.97
C VAL A 204 10.56 18.82 -6.80
N ARG A 205 11.36 18.71 -7.86
CA ARG A 205 12.69 18.09 -7.81
C ARG A 205 13.61 18.83 -6.85
N ALA A 206 13.72 20.15 -6.97
CA ALA A 206 14.55 20.98 -6.11
C ALA A 206 14.15 20.84 -4.63
N LEU A 207 12.84 20.80 -4.33
CA LEU A 207 12.34 20.62 -2.98
C LEU A 207 12.64 19.21 -2.42
N ALA A 208 12.55 18.17 -3.25
CA ALA A 208 12.91 16.81 -2.86
C ALA A 208 14.42 16.68 -2.56
N GLU A 209 15.27 17.37 -3.32
CA GLU A 209 16.72 17.44 -3.10
C GLU A 209 17.05 18.22 -1.82
N GLU A 210 16.45 19.39 -1.61
CA GLU A 210 16.62 20.20 -0.40
C GLU A 210 16.27 19.41 0.87
N ARG A 211 15.21 18.59 0.80
CA ARG A 211 14.75 17.75 1.91
C ARG A 211 15.52 16.44 2.06
N GLY A 212 16.45 16.12 1.16
CA GLY A 212 17.25 14.89 1.20
C GLY A 212 16.45 13.61 0.90
N VAL A 213 15.30 13.72 0.25
CA VAL A 213 14.40 12.58 -0.07
C VAL A 213 14.35 12.25 -1.56
N ALA A 214 15.11 12.95 -2.40
CA ALA A 214 15.13 12.73 -3.85
C ALA A 214 15.44 11.28 -4.28
N LYS A 215 16.13 10.48 -3.43
CA LYS A 215 16.38 9.05 -3.68
C LYS A 215 15.10 8.20 -3.81
N ASP A 216 14.01 8.66 -3.21
CA ASP A 216 12.70 8.00 -3.18
C ASP A 216 11.77 8.50 -4.28
N PHE A 217 12.28 9.35 -5.20
CA PHE A 217 11.53 9.92 -6.30
C PHE A 217 12.00 9.38 -7.64
N ASP A 218 11.05 9.12 -8.53
CA ASP A 218 11.28 8.97 -9.97
C ASP A 218 10.69 10.16 -10.69
N PHE A 219 11.46 10.70 -11.63
CA PHE A 219 11.06 11.84 -12.43
C PHE A 219 11.02 11.44 -13.89
N CYS A 220 9.90 11.69 -14.55
CA CYS A 220 9.72 11.43 -15.97
C CYS A 220 9.03 12.61 -16.67
N ASP A 221 9.24 12.70 -17.98
CA ASP A 221 8.56 13.62 -18.87
C ASP A 221 7.98 12.85 -20.05
N ILE A 222 7.26 13.55 -20.94
CA ILE A 222 6.51 12.97 -22.06
C ILE A 222 7.36 12.10 -22.99
N ASP A 223 8.67 12.34 -23.07
CA ASP A 223 9.60 11.58 -23.90
C ASP A 223 9.95 10.19 -23.33
N THR A 224 9.79 10.00 -22.01
CA THR A 224 10.10 8.78 -21.27
C THR A 224 8.84 8.08 -20.76
N PHE A 225 7.81 8.85 -20.42
CA PHE A 225 6.50 8.37 -20.01
C PHE A 225 5.41 9.34 -20.47
N ASP A 226 4.83 9.07 -21.64
CA ASP A 226 3.60 9.72 -22.06
C ASP A 226 2.43 9.17 -21.24
N MET A 227 2.00 9.91 -20.22
CA MET A 227 0.87 9.51 -19.37
C MET A 227 -0.45 9.34 -20.14
N SER A 228 -0.56 9.86 -21.37
CA SER A 228 -1.74 9.69 -22.23
C SER A 228 -1.70 8.43 -23.10
N ASP A 229 -0.57 7.72 -23.11
CA ASP A 229 -0.39 6.43 -23.79
C ASP A 229 -0.60 5.27 -22.80
N PRO A 230 -1.64 4.42 -22.97
CA PRO A 230 -1.86 3.28 -22.09
C PRO A 230 -0.72 2.25 -22.11
N ASP A 231 0.00 2.10 -23.22
CA ASP A 231 1.07 1.09 -23.33
C ASP A 231 2.30 1.49 -22.50
N ALA A 232 2.53 2.80 -22.32
CA ALA A 232 3.61 3.34 -21.49
C ALA A 232 3.49 2.97 -20.00
N TYR A 233 2.33 2.51 -19.53
CA TYR A 233 2.14 2.10 -18.13
C TYR A 233 2.76 0.73 -17.83
N ALA A 234 2.95 -0.12 -18.84
CA ALA A 234 3.48 -1.47 -18.65
C ALA A 234 4.98 -1.49 -18.29
N GLN A 235 5.69 -0.38 -18.47
CA GLN A 235 7.12 -0.27 -18.14
C GLN A 235 7.39 -0.05 -16.65
N TYR A 236 6.35 0.24 -15.85
CA TYR A 236 6.46 0.51 -14.43
C TYR A 236 5.87 -0.62 -13.59
N ASP A 237 6.57 -1.00 -12.51
CA ASP A 237 5.97 -1.76 -11.43
C ASP A 237 5.27 -0.80 -10.46
N TRP A 238 3.97 -0.59 -10.68
CA TRP A 238 3.14 0.31 -9.90
C TRP A 238 3.04 -0.08 -8.42
N SER A 239 3.38 -1.32 -8.04
CA SER A 239 3.39 -1.74 -6.62
C SER A 239 4.47 -1.04 -5.79
N LEU A 240 5.52 -0.53 -6.46
CA LEU A 240 6.62 0.20 -5.83
C LEU A 240 6.27 1.64 -5.47
N TYR A 241 5.19 2.20 -6.04
CA TYR A 241 4.82 3.59 -5.86
C TYR A 241 3.72 3.75 -4.80
N GLY A 242 3.86 4.78 -3.97
CA GLY A 242 2.87 5.18 -2.97
C GLY A 242 2.14 6.46 -3.36
N THR A 243 2.79 7.28 -4.18
CA THR A 243 2.29 8.58 -4.63
C THR A 243 2.67 8.82 -6.09
N VAL A 244 1.78 9.48 -6.82
CA VAL A 244 2.07 10.09 -8.13
C VAL A 244 1.76 11.58 -8.01
N ILE A 245 2.71 12.44 -8.40
CA ILE A 245 2.52 13.88 -8.53
C ILE A 245 2.48 14.21 -10.02
N ASN A 246 1.30 14.58 -10.51
CA ASN A 246 1.11 14.95 -11.90
C ASN A 246 1.39 16.45 -12.11
N CYS A 247 2.59 16.78 -12.57
CA CYS A 247 2.96 18.13 -13.01
C CYS A 247 2.83 18.32 -14.53
N GLY A 248 2.53 17.25 -15.27
CA GLY A 248 2.38 17.28 -16.72
C GLY A 248 1.05 17.89 -17.15
N ALA A 249 1.10 18.88 -18.03
CA ALA A 249 -0.09 19.46 -18.66
C ALA A 249 0.29 20.14 -19.98
N TYR A 250 -0.67 20.25 -20.89
CA TYR A 250 -0.60 21.23 -21.96
C TYR A 250 -0.90 22.60 -21.37
N THR A 251 -0.06 23.60 -21.61
CA THR A 251 -0.13 24.94 -20.98
C THR A 251 -0.36 26.10 -21.96
N ALA A 252 -0.36 25.85 -23.28
CA ALA A 252 -0.53 26.89 -24.27
C ALA A 252 -2.01 27.21 -24.53
N VAL A 253 -2.62 27.99 -23.64
CA VAL A 253 -4.06 28.32 -23.60
C VAL A 253 -4.61 28.72 -24.97
N ASP A 254 -4.04 29.73 -25.63
CA ASP A 254 -4.53 30.21 -26.94
C ASP A 254 -4.43 29.16 -28.03
N LYS A 255 -3.36 28.36 -28.02
CA LYS A 255 -3.17 27.30 -29.01
C LYS A 255 -4.16 26.16 -28.82
N ALA A 256 -4.71 25.97 -27.62
CA ALA A 256 -5.75 24.97 -27.38
C ALA A 256 -7.02 25.22 -28.22
N GLU A 257 -7.22 26.44 -28.75
CA GLU A 257 -8.35 26.76 -29.61
C GLU A 257 -8.15 26.39 -31.09
N THR A 258 -6.95 25.98 -31.51
CA THR A 258 -6.73 25.48 -32.88
C THR A 258 -7.17 24.02 -33.01
N PRO A 259 -7.56 23.55 -34.21
CA PRO A 259 -7.92 22.14 -34.40
C PRO A 259 -6.88 21.14 -33.88
N GLU A 260 -5.59 21.41 -34.11
CA GLU A 260 -4.48 20.56 -33.65
C GLU A 260 -4.26 20.70 -32.14
N GLY A 261 -4.28 21.93 -31.62
CA GLY A 261 -4.09 22.20 -30.20
C GLY A 261 -5.19 21.61 -29.32
N ARG A 262 -6.44 21.56 -29.81
CA ARG A 262 -7.54 20.85 -29.13
C ARG A 262 -7.18 19.39 -28.88
N VAL A 263 -6.72 18.67 -29.91
CA VAL A 263 -6.37 17.25 -29.78
C VAL A 263 -5.25 17.05 -28.77
N ILE A 264 -4.23 17.90 -28.81
CA ILE A 264 -3.08 17.82 -27.88
C ILE A 264 -3.51 18.14 -26.44
N ALA A 265 -4.32 19.19 -26.25
CA ALA A 265 -4.84 19.58 -24.94
C ALA A 265 -5.70 18.47 -24.32
N TRP A 266 -6.60 17.85 -25.09
CA TRP A 266 -7.41 16.73 -24.59
C TRP A 266 -6.56 15.52 -24.21
N LYS A 267 -5.54 15.18 -25.01
CA LYS A 267 -4.61 14.10 -24.65
C LYS A 267 -3.89 14.38 -23.33
N ALA A 268 -3.29 15.55 -23.20
CA ALA A 268 -2.45 15.89 -22.05
C ALA A 268 -3.26 16.19 -20.78
N ASN A 269 -4.37 16.93 -20.88
CA ASN A 269 -5.09 17.45 -19.72
C ASN A 269 -6.29 16.59 -19.31
N ALA A 270 -6.82 15.73 -20.19
CA ALA A 270 -7.95 14.86 -19.86
C ALA A 270 -7.57 13.37 -19.90
N THR A 271 -7.07 12.87 -21.04
CA THR A 271 -6.75 11.44 -21.19
C THR A 271 -5.62 11.01 -20.26
N GLY A 272 -4.54 11.79 -20.15
CA GLY A 272 -3.43 11.53 -19.24
C GLY A 272 -3.87 11.39 -17.78
N PRO A 273 -4.51 12.42 -17.18
CA PRO A 273 -5.03 12.34 -15.82
C PRO A 273 -6.02 11.20 -15.60
N ALA A 274 -6.86 10.87 -16.59
CA ALA A 274 -7.79 9.74 -16.48
C ALA A 274 -7.08 8.38 -16.42
N LEU A 275 -6.01 8.18 -17.20
CA LEU A 275 -5.17 6.99 -17.14
C LEU A 275 -4.43 6.91 -15.80
N LEU A 276 -3.84 8.02 -15.33
CA LEU A 276 -3.19 8.09 -14.02
C LEU A 276 -4.17 7.76 -12.89
N ALA A 277 -5.37 8.36 -12.91
CA ALA A 277 -6.39 8.14 -11.88
C ALA A 277 -6.82 6.67 -11.82
N ARG A 278 -7.05 6.03 -12.97
CA ARG A 278 -7.37 4.61 -13.05
C ARG A 278 -6.25 3.74 -12.48
N THR A 279 -5.00 3.98 -12.88
CA THR A 279 -3.86 3.21 -12.40
C THR A 279 -3.67 3.40 -10.90
N CYS A 280 -3.72 4.65 -10.42
CA CYS A 280 -3.58 4.93 -9.00
C CYS A 280 -4.68 4.28 -8.17
N ALA A 281 -5.94 4.34 -8.64
CA ALA A 281 -7.06 3.67 -8.00
C ALA A 281 -6.87 2.15 -7.93
N GLY A 282 -6.36 1.52 -9.01
CA GLY A 282 -6.09 0.08 -9.07
C GLY A 282 -5.04 -0.39 -8.07
N HIS A 283 -4.04 0.45 -7.79
CA HIS A 283 -2.89 0.12 -6.92
C HIS A 283 -2.94 0.78 -5.53
N GLY A 284 -4.00 1.51 -5.20
CA GLY A 284 -4.11 2.23 -3.93
C GLY A 284 -3.10 3.38 -3.77
N ILE A 285 -2.61 3.92 -4.88
CA ILE A 285 -1.64 5.03 -4.94
C ILE A 285 -2.36 6.36 -4.72
N THR A 286 -1.72 7.29 -4.02
CA THR A 286 -2.24 8.65 -3.87
C THR A 286 -1.88 9.48 -5.09
N LEU A 287 -2.88 10.03 -5.80
CA LEU A 287 -2.67 10.90 -6.96
C LEU A 287 -2.79 12.38 -6.57
N VAL A 288 -1.70 13.13 -6.67
CA VAL A 288 -1.69 14.60 -6.55
C VAL A 288 -1.75 15.19 -7.95
N HIS A 289 -2.80 15.93 -8.27
CA HIS A 289 -3.01 16.55 -9.58
C HIS A 289 -3.07 18.07 -9.45
N VAL A 290 -2.27 18.77 -10.24
CA VAL A 290 -2.34 20.23 -10.32
C VAL A 290 -3.27 20.64 -11.46
N SER A 291 -4.35 21.31 -11.10
CA SER A 291 -5.39 21.82 -11.97
C SER A 291 -5.06 23.26 -12.43
N SER A 292 -6.08 24.08 -12.70
CA SER A 292 -5.97 25.49 -13.06
C SER A 292 -7.27 26.21 -12.72
N ASP A 293 -7.18 27.47 -12.34
CA ASP A 293 -8.29 28.44 -12.25
C ASP A 293 -9.17 28.53 -13.52
N TYR A 294 -8.64 28.19 -14.71
CA TYR A 294 -9.41 28.14 -15.97
C TYR A 294 -10.49 27.05 -16.00
N VAL A 295 -10.58 26.19 -14.97
CA VAL A 295 -11.72 25.29 -14.80
C VAL A 295 -13.00 26.01 -14.35
N PHE A 296 -12.89 27.29 -13.98
CA PHE A 296 -13.99 28.18 -13.62
C PHE A 296 -14.19 29.29 -14.67
N ASP A 297 -15.20 30.13 -14.45
CA ASP A 297 -15.56 31.23 -15.35
C ASP A 297 -14.78 32.53 -15.12
N GLY A 298 -13.92 32.56 -14.09
CA GLY A 298 -13.08 33.71 -13.74
C GLY A 298 -13.84 34.90 -13.14
N THR A 299 -15.09 34.71 -12.70
CA THR A 299 -15.88 35.79 -12.08
C THR A 299 -15.55 36.00 -10.60
N ALA A 300 -14.92 35.02 -9.95
CA ALA A 300 -14.42 35.09 -8.58
C ALA A 300 -12.89 35.21 -8.55
N GLU A 301 -12.36 35.88 -7.53
CA GLU A 301 -10.91 35.99 -7.29
C GLU A 301 -10.36 34.79 -6.50
N VAL A 302 -11.21 34.16 -5.69
CA VAL A 302 -10.88 32.99 -4.87
C VAL A 302 -11.98 31.97 -5.08
N HIS A 303 -11.59 30.76 -5.48
CA HIS A 303 -12.48 29.63 -5.69
C HIS A 303 -12.40 28.67 -4.50
N ASP A 304 -13.53 28.12 -4.07
CA ASP A 304 -13.58 27.11 -3.03
C ASP A 304 -13.70 25.68 -3.60
N GLU A 305 -13.59 24.67 -2.73
CA GLU A 305 -13.60 23.26 -3.15
C GLU A 305 -14.99 22.78 -3.63
N GLU A 306 -16.07 23.48 -3.25
CA GLU A 306 -17.46 23.15 -3.56
C GLU A 306 -17.95 23.86 -4.84
N GLU A 307 -17.17 24.81 -5.37
CA GLU A 307 -17.52 25.56 -6.57
C GLU A 307 -17.64 24.63 -7.79
N PRO A 308 -18.79 24.64 -8.49
CA PRO A 308 -18.98 23.81 -9.68
C PRO A 308 -18.11 24.31 -10.85
N LEU A 309 -17.57 23.37 -11.61
CA LEU A 309 -16.76 23.64 -12.81
C LEU A 309 -17.59 24.43 -13.84
N SER A 310 -17.01 25.52 -14.36
CA SER A 310 -17.65 26.44 -15.31
C SER A 310 -16.68 26.95 -16.40
N PRO A 311 -15.88 26.07 -17.04
CA PRO A 311 -14.81 26.51 -17.93
C PRO A 311 -15.31 27.20 -19.20
N LEU A 312 -14.70 28.33 -19.55
CA LEU A 312 -15.06 29.12 -20.75
C LEU A 312 -14.27 28.74 -22.00
N SER A 313 -13.03 28.31 -21.87
CA SER A 313 -12.12 27.99 -22.98
C SER A 313 -11.97 26.48 -23.17
N VAL A 314 -11.49 26.05 -24.35
CA VAL A 314 -11.19 24.63 -24.58
C VAL A 314 -10.08 24.15 -23.65
N TYR A 315 -9.07 24.99 -23.39
CA TYR A 315 -8.06 24.71 -22.37
C TYR A 315 -8.71 24.37 -21.02
N GLY A 316 -9.60 25.25 -20.53
CA GLY A 316 -10.33 25.08 -19.28
C GLY A 316 -11.18 23.82 -19.27
N GLN A 317 -11.89 23.55 -20.36
CA GLN A 317 -12.70 22.32 -20.51
C GLN A 317 -11.84 21.06 -20.41
N THR A 318 -10.64 21.05 -21.01
CA THR A 318 -9.74 19.89 -20.91
C THR A 318 -9.19 19.68 -19.51
N LYS A 319 -8.86 20.77 -18.78
CA LYS A 319 -8.43 20.70 -17.37
C LYS A 319 -9.56 20.23 -16.46
N ALA A 320 -10.77 20.75 -16.66
CA ALA A 320 -11.96 20.34 -15.92
C ALA A 320 -12.30 18.85 -16.15
N ALA A 321 -12.12 18.35 -17.38
CA ALA A 321 -12.26 16.92 -17.66
C ALA A 321 -11.20 16.07 -16.92
N GLY A 322 -9.97 16.58 -16.79
CA GLY A 322 -8.92 15.98 -15.96
C GLY A 322 -9.31 15.92 -14.48
N ASP A 323 -9.78 17.03 -13.91
CA ASP A 323 -10.28 17.12 -12.53
C ASP A 323 -11.34 16.07 -12.23
N ILE A 324 -12.35 15.97 -13.10
CA ILE A 324 -13.45 14.98 -12.95
C ILE A 324 -12.89 13.56 -12.95
N ALA A 325 -11.93 13.26 -13.81
CA ALA A 325 -11.34 11.93 -13.88
C ALA A 325 -10.50 11.61 -12.63
N VAL A 326 -9.71 12.58 -12.13
CA VAL A 326 -8.91 12.43 -10.91
C VAL A 326 -9.78 12.27 -9.67
N ALA A 327 -10.92 12.97 -9.60
CA ALA A 327 -11.89 12.84 -8.51
C ALA A 327 -12.43 11.41 -8.35
N GLY A 328 -12.37 10.59 -9.42
CA GLY A 328 -12.71 9.17 -9.38
C GLY A 328 -11.65 8.27 -8.72
N CYS A 329 -10.44 8.77 -8.46
CA CYS A 329 -9.41 8.02 -7.73
C CYS A 329 -9.70 8.07 -6.23
N PRO A 330 -9.80 6.94 -5.48
CA PRO A 330 -10.16 7.00 -4.06
C PRO A 330 -9.18 7.79 -3.17
N ARG A 331 -7.91 7.88 -3.55
CA ARG A 331 -6.87 8.63 -2.84
C ARG A 331 -6.31 9.69 -3.78
N HIS A 332 -6.80 10.92 -3.66
CA HIS A 332 -6.34 12.00 -4.52
C HIS A 332 -6.31 13.35 -3.81
N TYR A 333 -5.54 14.26 -4.39
CA TYR A 333 -5.59 15.70 -4.14
C TYR A 333 -5.68 16.40 -5.49
N ILE A 334 -6.63 17.33 -5.64
CA ILE A 334 -6.70 18.23 -6.78
C ILE A 334 -6.35 19.63 -6.25
N MET A 335 -5.26 20.20 -6.75
CA MET A 335 -4.79 21.53 -6.36
C MET A 335 -5.18 22.53 -7.44
N ARG A 336 -6.01 23.52 -7.09
CA ARG A 336 -6.49 24.59 -7.99
C ARG A 336 -5.85 25.91 -7.59
#